data_AF-A0A952J9Y7-F1
#
_entry.id   AF-A0A952J9Y7-F1
#
_cell.length_a   1.000
_cell.length_b   1.000
_cell.length_c   1.000
_cell.angle_alpha   90.00
_cell.angle_beta   90.00
_cell.angle_gamma   90.00
#
_symmetry.space_group_name_H-M   'P 1'
#
loop_
_entity.id
_entity.type
_entity.pdbx_description
1 polymer ?
#
loop_
_entity_poly.entity_id
_entity_poly.type
_entity_poly.pdbx_seq_one_letter_code
_entity_poly.pdbx_strand_id
1 'polypeptide(L)'
;MSVLFIAVLTSLTIFIVYQNNSADTALTSIQQTRIPVRLVTGNLVGSLDRVMSQQRAYMLSGNIAFKEERKSVYANEIYPAISQLITISSSLPEEQQQSVQRIQNQVKSFESVQNGILIFFEEKMLPNMQRVNTATEDEWSSLNDSFISKLKAEREISERIKEADNIRAELLKQVTEIKNYQETMLRDEMDSITSNQR
;
A
#
# COMPACT_ATOMS: atom_id res chain seq x y z
N MET A 1 60.00 -6.08 -24.13
CA MET A 1 58.96 -6.94 -23.53
C MET A 1 58.40 -6.39 -22.23
N SER A 2 59.21 -5.77 -21.36
CA SER A 2 58.80 -5.29 -20.03
C SER A 2 57.75 -4.16 -20.03
N VAL A 3 57.82 -3.20 -20.96
CA VAL A 3 56.84 -2.08 -21.03
C VAL A 3 55.43 -2.55 -21.41
N LEU A 4 55.35 -3.50 -22.35
CA LEU A 4 54.08 -4.06 -22.83
C LEU A 4 53.39 -4.90 -21.74
N PHE A 5 54.17 -5.65 -20.96
CA PHE A 5 53.67 -6.40 -19.81
C PHE A 5 53.15 -5.50 -18.70
N ILE A 6 53.85 -4.40 -18.40
CA ILE A 6 53.40 -3.39 -17.42
C ILE A 6 52.10 -2.73 -17.88
N ALA A 7 52.00 -2.37 -19.16
CA ALA A 7 50.79 -1.75 -19.72
C ALA A 7 49.55 -2.66 -19.65
N VAL A 8 49.72 -3.97 -19.86
CA VAL A 8 48.65 -4.96 -19.70
C VAL A 8 48.25 -5.11 -18.23
N LEU A 9 49.22 -5.10 -17.30
CA LEU A 9 48.93 -5.16 -15.87
C LEU A 9 48.19 -3.92 -15.34
N THR A 10 48.59 -2.72 -15.77
CA THR A 10 47.90 -1.49 -15.37
C THR A 10 46.51 -1.40 -15.97
N SER A 11 46.30 -1.78 -17.24
CA SER A 11 44.96 -1.80 -17.83
C SER A 11 44.04 -2.81 -17.13
N LEU A 12 44.55 -4.01 -16.81
CA LEU A 12 43.80 -5.02 -16.05
C LEU A 12 43.44 -4.52 -14.65
N THR A 13 44.36 -3.83 -13.98
CA THR A 13 44.13 -3.27 -12.63
C THR A 13 43.05 -2.18 -12.68
N ILE A 14 43.13 -1.25 -13.63
CA ILE A 14 42.12 -0.20 -13.83
C ILE A 14 40.75 -0.83 -14.10
N PHE A 15 40.70 -1.85 -14.94
CA PHE A 15 39.46 -2.57 -15.28
C PHE A 15 38.84 -3.27 -14.06
N ILE A 16 39.64 -3.98 -13.26
CA ILE A 16 39.17 -4.66 -12.04
C ILE A 16 38.67 -3.65 -10.99
N VAL A 17 39.38 -2.54 -10.79
CA VAL A 17 38.98 -1.48 -9.84
C VAL A 17 37.66 -0.83 -10.28
N TYR A 18 37.51 -0.55 -11.57
CA TYR A 18 36.27 -0.01 -12.12
C TYR A 18 35.08 -0.97 -11.95
N GLN A 19 35.29 -2.26 -12.19
CA GLN A 19 34.26 -3.29 -11.97
C GLN A 19 33.87 -3.42 -10.50
N ASN A 20 34.85 -3.46 -9.59
CA ASN A 20 34.57 -3.55 -8.15
C ASN A 20 33.78 -2.34 -7.66
N ASN A 21 34.14 -1.12 -8.06
CA ASN A 21 33.38 0.08 -7.68
C ASN A 21 31.96 0.08 -8.24
N SER A 22 31.76 -0.39 -9.47
CA SER A 22 30.43 -0.48 -10.09
C SER A 22 29.55 -1.53 -9.39
N ALA A 23 30.12 -2.69 -9.06
CA ALA A 23 29.43 -3.74 -8.32
C ALA A 23 29.06 -3.32 -6.90
N ASP A 24 29.95 -2.59 -6.21
CA ASP A 24 29.71 -2.13 -4.84
C ASP A 24 28.64 -1.02 -4.77
N THR A 25 28.64 -0.14 -5.77
CA THR A 25 27.59 0.90 -5.92
C THR A 25 26.22 0.26 -6.22
N ALA A 26 26.17 -0.74 -7.10
CA ALA A 26 24.95 -1.48 -7.39
C ALA A 26 24.46 -2.25 -6.15
N LEU A 27 25.34 -2.96 -5.44
CA LEU A 27 24.98 -3.67 -4.21
C LEU A 27 24.37 -2.72 -3.16
N THR A 28 24.96 -1.54 -3.00
CA THR A 28 24.47 -0.48 -2.11
C THR A 28 23.08 0.01 -2.52
N SER A 29 22.86 0.31 -3.81
CA SER A 29 21.56 0.71 -4.37
C SER A 29 20.46 -0.33 -4.08
N ILE A 30 20.79 -1.61 -4.30
CA ILE A 30 19.89 -2.75 -4.10
C ILE A 30 19.48 -2.89 -2.62
N GLN A 31 20.47 -2.88 -1.73
CA GLN A 31 20.25 -3.09 -0.29
C GLN A 31 19.52 -1.92 0.36
N GLN A 32 19.84 -0.69 -0.02
CA GLN A 32 19.32 0.50 0.66
C GLN A 32 18.00 1.00 0.06
N THR A 33 17.69 0.67 -1.19
CA THR A 33 16.55 1.26 -1.90
C THR A 33 15.60 0.19 -2.42
N ARG A 34 16.08 -0.74 -3.26
CA ARG A 34 15.22 -1.66 -4.02
C ARG A 34 14.49 -2.67 -3.13
N ILE A 35 15.21 -3.35 -2.24
CA ILE A 35 14.64 -4.33 -1.32
C ILE A 35 13.65 -3.67 -0.35
N PRO A 36 14.01 -2.55 0.32
CA PRO A 36 13.09 -1.82 1.18
C PRO A 36 11.81 -1.37 0.46
N VAL A 37 11.91 -0.77 -0.73
CA VAL A 37 10.70 -0.34 -1.47
C VAL A 37 9.78 -1.51 -1.74
N ARG A 38 10.30 -2.65 -2.20
CA ARG A 38 9.47 -3.83 -2.48
C ARG A 38 8.79 -4.38 -1.22
N LEU A 39 9.50 -4.45 -0.10
CA LEU A 39 8.94 -4.91 1.17
C LEU A 39 7.85 -3.96 1.68
N VAL A 40 8.14 -2.65 1.67
CA VAL A 40 7.23 -1.64 2.19
C VAL A 40 5.97 -1.51 1.34
N THR A 41 6.12 -1.54 0.01
CA THR A 41 4.97 -1.55 -0.92
C THR A 41 4.11 -2.81 -0.74
N GLY A 42 4.72 -3.99 -0.59
CA GLY A 42 3.99 -5.23 -0.31
C GLY A 42 3.21 -5.18 1.00
N ASN A 43 3.85 -4.69 2.06
CA ASN A 43 3.21 -4.53 3.37
C ASN A 43 2.05 -3.52 3.31
N LEU A 44 2.22 -2.41 2.61
CA LEU A 44 1.18 -1.40 2.43
C LEU A 44 -0.06 -1.99 1.74
N VAL A 45 0.12 -2.76 0.66
CA VAL A 45 -0.97 -3.45 -0.05
C VAL A 45 -1.74 -4.38 0.90
N GLY A 46 -1.02 -5.27 1.61
CA GLY A 46 -1.66 -6.20 2.54
C GLY A 46 -2.40 -5.49 3.67
N SER A 47 -1.86 -4.38 4.16
CA SER A 47 -2.46 -3.57 5.23
C SER A 47 -3.76 -2.90 4.77
N LEU A 48 -3.80 -2.38 3.53
CA LEU A 48 -5.01 -1.77 2.95
C LEU A 48 -6.14 -2.81 2.78
N ASP A 49 -5.80 -4.03 2.36
CA ASP A 49 -6.75 -5.15 2.27
C ASP A 49 -7.26 -5.57 3.65
N ARG A 50 -6.36 -5.60 4.65
CA ARG A 50 -6.72 -5.88 6.04
C ARG A 50 -7.70 -4.84 6.56
N VAL A 51 -7.48 -3.54 6.32
CA VAL A 51 -8.41 -2.47 6.72
C VAL A 51 -9.82 -2.70 6.15
N MET A 52 -9.92 -3.00 4.86
CA MET A 52 -11.20 -3.32 4.21
C MET A 52 -11.89 -4.52 4.86
N SER A 53 -11.12 -5.58 5.11
CA SER A 53 -11.61 -6.81 5.72
C SER A 53 -12.14 -6.55 7.14
N GLN A 54 -11.37 -5.85 7.97
CA GLN A 54 -11.77 -5.49 9.33
C GLN A 54 -13.03 -4.63 9.34
N GLN A 55 -13.14 -3.70 8.39
CA GLN A 55 -14.34 -2.88 8.29
C GLN A 55 -15.58 -3.68 7.89
N ARG A 56 -15.46 -4.58 6.92
CA ARG A 56 -16.55 -5.51 6.54
C ARG A 56 -16.93 -6.39 7.72
N ALA A 57 -15.95 -6.94 8.44
CA ALA A 57 -16.18 -7.75 9.63
C ALA A 57 -16.91 -6.95 10.74
N TYR A 58 -16.54 -5.69 10.96
CA TYR A 58 -17.24 -4.81 11.89
C TYR A 58 -18.68 -4.54 11.44
N MET A 59 -18.90 -4.20 10.17
CA MET A 59 -20.24 -3.94 9.65
C MET A 59 -21.16 -5.17 9.71
N LEU A 60 -20.61 -6.38 9.59
CA LEU A 60 -21.39 -7.62 9.66
C LEU A 60 -21.72 -8.04 11.09
N SER A 61 -20.82 -7.77 12.04
CA SER A 61 -20.92 -8.32 13.40
C SER A 61 -21.23 -7.29 14.49
N GLY A 62 -20.99 -6.00 14.23
CA GLY A 62 -20.98 -4.95 15.25
C GLY A 62 -19.89 -5.09 16.31
N ASN A 63 -18.94 -6.03 16.15
CA ASN A 63 -17.90 -6.29 17.16
C ASN A 63 -16.79 -5.23 17.14
N ILE A 64 -16.73 -4.42 18.20
CA ILE A 64 -15.77 -3.32 18.38
C ILE A 64 -14.31 -3.76 18.20
N ALA A 65 -13.97 -5.02 18.48
CA ALA A 65 -12.61 -5.54 18.27
C ALA A 65 -12.12 -5.31 16.83
N PHE A 66 -12.99 -5.47 15.83
CA PHE A 66 -12.62 -5.23 14.43
C PHE A 66 -12.41 -3.74 14.11
N LYS A 67 -13.15 -2.85 14.77
CA LYS A 67 -12.95 -1.40 14.66
C LYS A 67 -11.60 -0.98 15.26
N GLU A 68 -11.25 -1.50 16.43
CA GLU A 68 -9.96 -1.21 17.08
C GLU A 68 -8.79 -1.82 16.31
N GLU A 69 -8.94 -3.05 15.81
CA GLU A 69 -7.95 -3.67 14.94
C GLU A 69 -7.69 -2.83 13.68
N ARG A 70 -8.73 -2.32 13.04
CA ARG A 70 -8.59 -1.41 11.88
C ARG A 70 -7.74 -0.18 12.22
N LYS A 71 -7.98 0.45 13.38
CA LYS A 71 -7.16 1.60 13.83
C LYS A 71 -5.71 1.20 14.09
N SER A 72 -5.49 0.03 14.69
CA SER A 72 -4.16 -0.52 14.92
C SER A 72 -3.40 -0.72 13.61
N VAL A 73 -4.05 -1.26 12.57
CA VAL A 73 -3.43 -1.45 11.24
C VAL A 73 -2.99 -0.12 10.63
N TYR A 74 -3.78 0.95 10.76
CA TYR A 74 -3.36 2.28 10.31
C TYR A 74 -2.12 2.78 11.05
N ALA A 75 -2.15 2.73 12.39
CA ALA A 75 -1.10 3.26 13.24
C ALA A 75 0.22 2.48 13.14
N ASN A 76 0.14 1.15 13.05
CA ASN A 76 1.29 0.26 13.19
C ASN A 76 1.83 -0.28 11.87
N GLU A 77 1.01 -0.29 10.80
CA GLU A 77 1.41 -0.87 9.51
C GLU A 77 1.40 0.19 8.40
N ILE A 78 0.27 0.87 8.17
CA ILE A 78 0.09 1.78 7.02
C ILE A 78 0.94 3.05 7.17
N TYR A 79 0.80 3.81 8.27
CA TYR A 79 1.54 5.06 8.41
C TYR A 79 3.06 4.84 8.50
N PRO A 80 3.57 3.83 9.22
CA PRO A 80 4.99 3.52 9.19
C PRO A 80 5.48 3.15 7.79
N ALA A 81 4.71 2.36 7.03
CA ALA A 81 5.07 2.02 5.65
C ALA A 81 5.14 3.26 4.75
N ILE A 82 4.17 4.17 4.85
CA ILE A 82 4.19 5.44 4.11
C ILE A 82 5.38 6.32 4.52
N SER A 83 5.68 6.40 5.81
CA SER A 83 6.85 7.16 6.30
C SER A 83 8.15 6.58 5.74
N GLN A 84 8.30 5.26 5.73
CA GLN A 84 9.47 4.59 5.17
C GLN A 84 9.58 4.84 3.66
N LEU A 85 8.47 4.74 2.92
CA LEU A 85 8.45 5.08 1.48
C LEU A 85 8.88 6.51 1.22
N ILE A 86 8.43 7.48 2.03
CA ILE A 86 8.84 8.88 1.91
C ILE A 86 10.35 9.02 2.14
N THR A 87 10.87 8.41 3.21
CA THR A 87 12.32 8.44 3.49
C THR A 87 13.12 7.87 2.34
N ILE A 88 12.74 6.70 1.82
CA ILE A 88 13.45 6.05 0.72
C ILE A 88 13.31 6.86 -0.57
N SER A 89 12.15 7.48 -0.80
CA SER A 89 11.92 8.27 -2.01
C SER A 89 12.83 9.48 -2.15
N SER A 90 13.35 10.01 -1.05
CA SER A 90 14.23 11.18 -1.07
C SER A 90 15.52 10.99 -1.89
N SER A 91 15.95 9.74 -2.08
CA SER A 91 17.10 9.40 -2.92
C SER A 91 16.72 8.96 -4.35
N LEU A 92 15.43 8.94 -4.69
CA LEU A 92 14.93 8.56 -6.01
C LEU A 92 14.74 9.79 -6.92
N PRO A 93 14.62 9.61 -8.25
CA PRO A 93 14.26 10.69 -9.17
C PRO A 93 12.95 11.39 -8.79
N GLU A 94 12.82 12.65 -9.18
CA GLU A 94 11.69 13.52 -8.79
C GLU A 94 10.32 12.90 -9.12
N GLU A 95 10.19 12.22 -10.26
CA GLU A 95 8.95 11.54 -10.65
C GLU A 95 8.51 10.46 -9.64
N GLN A 96 9.47 9.75 -9.04
CA GLN A 96 9.21 8.73 -8.02
C GLN A 96 8.84 9.38 -6.69
N GLN A 97 9.46 10.50 -6.34
CA GLN A 97 9.08 11.30 -5.17
C GLN A 97 7.64 11.79 -5.26
N GLN A 98 7.26 12.33 -6.42
CA GLN A 98 5.88 12.76 -6.70
C GLN A 98 4.91 11.59 -6.63
N SER A 99 5.30 10.40 -7.11
CA SER A 99 4.49 9.19 -7.02
C SER A 99 4.26 8.75 -5.57
N VAL A 100 5.29 8.80 -4.72
CA VAL A 100 5.15 8.52 -3.28
C VAL A 100 4.26 9.54 -2.57
N GLN A 101 4.36 10.83 -2.91
CA GLN A 101 3.46 11.86 -2.38
C GLN A 101 1.99 11.63 -2.80
N ARG A 102 1.75 11.22 -4.05
CA ARG A 102 0.40 10.84 -4.51
C ARG A 102 -0.15 9.68 -3.69
N ILE A 103 0.65 8.64 -3.45
CA ILE A 103 0.27 7.50 -2.61
C ILE A 103 -0.07 7.98 -1.19
N GLN A 104 0.76 8.84 -0.58
CA GLN A 104 0.48 9.37 0.76
C GLN A 104 -0.86 10.10 0.82
N ASN A 105 -1.12 11.00 -0.13
CA ASN A 105 -2.38 11.75 -0.18
C ASN A 105 -3.57 10.82 -0.38
N GLN A 106 -3.40 9.80 -1.22
CA GLN A 106 -4.48 8.90 -1.54
C GLN A 106 -4.79 7.89 -0.43
N VAL A 107 -3.79 7.53 0.39
CA VAL A 107 -4.01 6.79 1.65
C VAL A 107 -4.84 7.61 2.63
N LYS A 108 -4.60 8.93 2.74
CA LYS A 108 -5.43 9.82 3.57
C LYS A 108 -6.86 9.90 3.05
N SER A 109 -7.04 10.03 1.73
CA SER A 109 -8.38 10.01 1.11
C SER A 109 -9.09 8.69 1.36
N PHE A 110 -8.39 7.56 1.21
CA PHE A 110 -8.91 6.24 1.51
C PHE A 110 -9.39 6.15 2.95
N GLU A 111 -8.55 6.54 3.92
CA GLU A 111 -8.92 6.57 5.34
C GLU A 111 -10.15 7.44 5.61
N SER A 112 -10.21 8.63 5.01
CA SER A 112 -11.36 9.52 5.15
C SER A 112 -12.66 8.86 4.69
N VAL A 113 -12.65 8.18 3.54
CA VAL A 113 -13.83 7.45 3.04
C VAL A 113 -14.18 6.28 3.96
N GLN A 114 -13.18 5.53 4.45
CA GLN A 114 -13.41 4.44 5.41
C GLN A 114 -14.01 4.93 6.73
N ASN A 115 -13.58 6.10 7.22
CA ASN A 115 -14.16 6.73 8.40
C ASN A 115 -15.60 7.21 8.13
N GLY A 116 -15.87 7.75 6.95
CA GLY A 116 -17.23 8.12 6.53
C GLY A 116 -18.18 6.93 6.49
N ILE A 117 -17.74 5.79 5.96
CA ILE A 117 -18.52 4.54 5.97
C ILE A 117 -18.81 4.09 7.41
N LEU A 118 -17.79 4.14 8.28
CA LEU A 118 -17.93 3.74 9.68
C LEU A 118 -18.97 4.59 10.42
N ILE A 119 -18.88 5.92 10.28
CA ILE A 119 -19.81 6.85 10.90
C ILE A 119 -21.23 6.58 10.40
N PHE A 120 -21.40 6.45 9.08
CA PHE A 120 -22.69 6.14 8.48
C PHE A 120 -23.28 4.81 9.01
N PHE A 121 -22.46 3.77 9.09
CA PHE A 121 -22.87 2.48 9.66
C PHE A 121 -23.32 2.63 11.11
N GLU A 122 -22.54 3.30 11.95
CA GLU A 122 -22.83 3.49 13.38
C GLU A 122 -24.09 4.32 13.62
N GLU A 123 -24.35 5.33 12.79
CA GLU A 123 -25.52 6.21 12.93
C GLU A 123 -26.81 5.62 12.34
N LYS A 124 -26.71 4.87 11.22
CA LYS A 124 -27.88 4.51 10.40
C LYS A 124 -28.19 3.02 10.37
N MET A 125 -27.21 2.16 10.62
CA MET A 125 -27.38 0.70 10.46
C MET A 125 -27.23 -0.07 11.77
N LEU A 126 -26.21 0.24 12.57
CA LEU A 126 -25.93 -0.44 13.83
C LEU A 126 -27.11 -0.43 14.82
N PRO A 127 -27.85 0.70 15.00
CA PRO A 127 -29.00 0.72 15.90
C PRO A 127 -30.11 -0.23 15.44
N ASN A 128 -30.32 -0.36 14.13
CA ASN A 128 -31.33 -1.26 13.56
C ASN A 128 -30.91 -2.73 13.70
N MET A 129 -29.62 -3.06 13.57
CA MET A 129 -29.11 -4.41 13.84
C MET A 129 -29.34 -4.83 15.30
N GLN A 130 -29.13 -3.92 16.25
CA GLN A 130 -29.35 -4.20 17.67
C GLN A 130 -30.83 -4.36 18.01
N ARG A 131 -31.73 -3.62 17.35
CA ARG A 131 -33.18 -3.72 17.52
C ARG A 131 -33.76 -5.02 16.94
N VAL A 132 -33.29 -5.48 15.78
CA VAL A 132 -33.75 -6.76 15.19
C VAL A 132 -33.41 -7.95 16.10
N ASN A 133 -32.31 -7.89 16.85
CA ASN A 133 -31.94 -8.93 17.82
C ASN A 133 -32.75 -8.89 19.12
N THR A 134 -33.59 -7.87 19.34
CA THR A 134 -34.33 -7.65 20.60
C THR A 134 -35.84 -7.43 20.41
N ALA A 135 -36.34 -7.45 19.17
CA ALA A 135 -37.74 -7.18 18.84
C ALA A 135 -38.69 -8.34 19.19
N THR A 136 -39.88 -8.01 19.69
CA THR A 136 -41.01 -8.94 19.94
C THR A 136 -41.98 -9.02 18.75
N GLU A 137 -42.74 -10.12 18.64
CA GLU A 137 -43.67 -10.44 17.53
C GLU A 137 -44.76 -9.41 17.20
N ASP A 138 -45.00 -8.42 18.07
CA ASP A 138 -46.06 -7.41 17.87
C ASP A 138 -45.63 -6.18 17.04
N GLU A 139 -44.34 -6.00 16.76
CA GLU A 139 -43.83 -4.81 16.04
C GLU A 139 -43.88 -4.92 14.50
N TRP A 140 -44.39 -6.04 13.97
CA TRP A 140 -44.31 -6.42 12.55
C TRP A 140 -45.14 -5.55 11.60
N SER A 141 -46.17 -4.85 12.08
CA SER A 141 -47.03 -3.99 11.25
C SER A 141 -46.39 -2.63 10.88
N SER A 142 -45.31 -2.24 11.56
CA SER A 142 -44.53 -1.01 11.25
C SER A 142 -43.39 -1.23 10.24
N LEU A 143 -43.27 -2.44 9.68
CA LEU A 143 -42.08 -2.89 8.96
C LEU A 143 -41.90 -2.35 7.55
N ASN A 144 -42.91 -1.81 6.88
CA ASN A 144 -42.77 -1.43 5.47
C ASN A 144 -41.83 -0.21 5.29
N ASP A 145 -42.01 0.83 6.10
CA ASP A 145 -41.15 2.03 6.09
C ASP A 145 -39.76 1.74 6.69
N SER A 146 -39.70 0.85 7.68
CA SER A 146 -38.43 0.36 8.26
C SER A 146 -37.62 -0.45 7.24
N PHE A 147 -38.28 -1.29 6.44
CA PHE A 147 -37.63 -2.08 5.42
C PHE A 147 -37.12 -1.23 4.25
N ILE A 148 -37.92 -0.26 3.78
CA ILE A 148 -37.50 0.68 2.73
C ILE A 148 -36.33 1.56 3.20
N SER A 149 -36.35 2.05 4.44
CA SER A 149 -35.25 2.84 5.00
C SER A 149 -33.98 2.01 5.19
N LYS A 150 -34.09 0.76 5.63
CA LYS A 150 -32.98 -0.19 5.69
C LYS A 150 -32.37 -0.47 4.32
N LEU A 151 -33.19 -0.76 3.30
CA LEU A 151 -32.72 -0.98 1.93
C LEU A 151 -32.00 0.25 1.35
N LYS A 152 -32.51 1.46 1.64
CA LYS A 152 -31.83 2.71 1.23
C LYS A 152 -30.46 2.85 1.90
N ALA A 153 -30.37 2.59 3.21
CA ALA A 153 -29.11 2.63 3.95
C ALA A 153 -28.12 1.57 3.44
N GLU A 154 -28.57 0.35 3.16
CA GLU A 154 -27.75 -0.72 2.56
C GLU A 154 -27.24 -0.35 1.16
N ARG A 155 -28.07 0.31 0.34
CA ARG A 155 -27.62 0.81 -0.96
C ARG A 155 -26.57 1.90 -0.81
N GLU A 156 -26.78 2.87 0.08
CA GLU A 156 -25.84 3.97 0.28
C GLU A 156 -24.50 3.47 0.82
N ILE A 157 -24.50 2.55 1.79
CA ILE A 157 -23.25 1.98 2.30
C ILE A 157 -22.53 1.17 1.22
N SER A 158 -23.26 0.47 0.35
CA SER A 158 -22.68 -0.25 -0.79
C SER A 158 -21.99 0.69 -1.78
N GLU A 159 -22.58 1.84 -2.09
CA GLU A 159 -21.94 2.84 -2.97
C GLU A 159 -20.68 3.43 -2.33
N ARG A 160 -20.70 3.72 -1.03
CA ARG A 160 -19.52 4.20 -0.30
C ARG A 160 -18.40 3.14 -0.24
N ILE A 161 -18.76 1.86 -0.05
CA ILE A 161 -17.79 0.75 -0.11
C ILE A 161 -17.16 0.66 -1.51
N LYS A 162 -17.95 0.84 -2.57
CA LYS A 162 -17.46 0.86 -3.95
C LYS A 162 -16.50 2.02 -4.20
N GLU A 163 -16.78 3.20 -3.66
CA GLU A 163 -15.86 4.34 -3.69
C GLU A 163 -14.52 3.99 -3.02
N ALA A 164 -14.57 3.39 -1.83
CA ALA A 164 -13.36 2.93 -1.15
C ALA A 164 -12.59 1.85 -1.95
N ASP A 165 -13.29 0.91 -2.57
CA ASP A 165 -12.70 -0.11 -3.45
C ASP A 165 -12.00 0.52 -4.66
N ASN A 166 -12.58 1.56 -5.26
CA ASN A 166 -11.96 2.30 -6.37
C ASN A 166 -10.69 3.03 -5.95
N ILE A 167 -10.73 3.73 -4.80
CA ILE A 167 -9.55 4.41 -4.25
C ILE A 167 -8.45 3.38 -3.94
N ARG A 168 -8.81 2.22 -3.38
CA ARG A 168 -7.88 1.12 -3.17
C ARG A 168 -7.27 0.64 -4.49
N ALA A 169 -8.07 0.39 -5.52
CA ALA A 169 -7.57 -0.08 -6.80
C ALA A 169 -6.55 0.89 -7.42
N GLU A 170 -6.82 2.19 -7.34
CA GLU A 170 -5.90 3.25 -7.79
C GLU A 170 -4.61 3.26 -6.95
N LEU A 171 -4.71 3.11 -5.61
CA LEU A 171 -3.54 2.94 -4.74
C LEU A 171 -2.69 1.73 -5.13
N LEU A 172 -3.33 0.57 -5.35
CA LEU A 172 -2.63 -0.65 -5.76
C LEU A 172 -1.89 -0.45 -7.08
N LYS A 173 -2.50 0.26 -8.03
CA LYS A 173 -1.87 0.60 -9.30
C LYS A 173 -0.62 1.46 -9.08
N GLN A 174 -0.74 2.57 -8.34
CA GLN A 174 0.39 3.48 -8.07
C GLN A 174 1.53 2.77 -7.33
N VAL A 175 1.20 1.96 -6.32
CA VAL A 175 2.17 1.17 -5.55
C VAL A 175 2.87 0.14 -6.44
N THR A 176 2.13 -0.49 -7.37
CA THR A 176 2.68 -1.44 -8.34
C THR A 176 3.60 -0.76 -9.35
N GLU A 177 3.28 0.44 -9.80
CA GLU A 177 4.14 1.22 -10.72
C GLU A 177 5.50 1.52 -10.08
N ILE A 178 5.52 1.95 -8.81
CA ILE A 178 6.78 2.17 -8.08
C ILE A 178 7.56 0.86 -7.97
N LYS A 179 6.90 -0.23 -7.58
CA LYS A 179 7.54 -1.55 -7.49
C LYS A 179 8.16 -1.98 -8.82
N ASN A 180 7.40 -1.86 -9.92
CA ASN A 180 7.86 -2.24 -11.26
C ASN A 180 9.04 -1.37 -11.72
N TYR A 181 9.04 -0.07 -11.41
CA TYR A 181 10.17 0.79 -11.68
C TYR A 181 11.45 0.30 -10.98
N GLN A 182 11.35 -0.11 -9.71
CA GLN A 182 12.50 -0.68 -8.99
C GLN A 182 12.96 -2.02 -9.61
N GLU A 183 12.04 -2.85 -10.09
CA GLU A 183 12.37 -4.12 -10.76
C GLU A 183 13.06 -3.91 -12.11
N THR A 184 12.65 -2.91 -12.90
CA THR A 184 13.34 -2.55 -14.14
C THR A 184 14.74 -2.04 -13.86
N MET A 185 14.91 -1.12 -12.91
CA MET A 185 16.23 -0.60 -12.55
C MET A 185 17.16 -1.69 -12.02
N LEU A 186 16.64 -2.66 -11.26
CA LEU A 186 17.40 -3.84 -10.84
C LEU A 186 17.93 -4.65 -12.03
N ARG A 187 17.09 -4.86 -13.05
CA ARG A 187 17.49 -5.59 -14.27
C ARG A 187 18.55 -4.81 -15.04
N ASP A 188 18.36 -3.51 -15.23
CA ASP A 188 19.32 -2.65 -15.94
C ASP A 188 20.69 -2.63 -15.22
N GLU A 189 20.68 -2.54 -13.89
CA GLU A 189 21.90 -2.63 -13.07
C GLU A 189 22.57 -4.01 -13.23
N MET A 190 21.82 -5.12 -13.17
CA MET A 190 22.34 -6.47 -13.38
C MET A 190 22.91 -6.69 -14.80
N ASP A 191 22.25 -6.16 -15.82
CA ASP A 191 22.67 -6.23 -17.21
C ASP A 191 23.95 -5.41 -17.44
N SER A 192 24.10 -4.27 -16.76
CA SER A 192 25.33 -3.47 -16.80
C SER A 192 26.52 -4.20 -16.16
N ILE A 193 26.31 -4.97 -15.09
CA ILE A 193 27.37 -5.76 -14.45
C ILE A 193 27.77 -6.94 -15.34
N THR A 194 26.79 -7.66 -15.90
CA THR A 194 27.06 -8.86 -16.71
C THR A 194 27.60 -8.53 -18.10
N SER A 195 27.20 -7.41 -18.72
CA SER A 195 27.79 -6.94 -19.98
C SER A 195 29.25 -6.50 -19.82
N ASN A 196 29.63 -5.95 -18.67
CA ASN A 196 31.02 -5.65 -18.32
C ASN A 196 31.89 -6.89 -18.01
N GLN A 197 31.29 -8.08 -17.91
CA GLN A 197 31.99 -9.36 -17.70
C GLN A 197 32.25 -10.15 -18.99
N ARG A 198 31.70 -9.72 -20.13
CA ARG A 198 31.92 -10.32 -21.46
C ARG A 198 32.94 -9.54 -22.29
#